data_AF-A0A920B8Q8-F1
#
_entry.id   AF-A0A920B8Q8-F1
#
_cell.length_a   1.000
_cell.length_b   1.000
_cell.length_c   1.000
_cell.angle_alpha   90.00
_cell.angle_beta   90.00
_cell.angle_gamma   90.00
#
_symmetry.space_group_name_H-M   'P 1'
#
loop_
_entity.id
_entity.type
_entity.pdbx_description
1 polymer ?
#
loop_
_entity_poly.entity_id
_entity_poly.type
_entity_poly.pdbx_seq_one_letter_code
_entity_poly.pdbx_strand_id
1 'polypeptide(L)'
;MVVVDSVAALTPKSELDGEMGDTHVGLQARLMSQALRKITATVSRSKCTVIFINQLRMKIGVPSYMSPETTTGGNALKFYSSVRLDVRRIASIKTPDSVVGNRVRVKVVKNKVAPPFKEAEVDIIFGKGISKLGELIDLGVELGFVEKAGAWYSYSGERIGQGRENSQKFLNENPDMKNKLEKEIKSTINI
;
A
#
# COMPACT_ATOMS: atom_id res chain seq x y z
N MET A 1 -4.14 -3.06 -16.95
CA MET A 1 -4.43 -2.84 -15.52
C MET A 1 -5.54 -1.81 -15.43
N VAL A 2 -6.49 -1.98 -14.51
CA VAL A 2 -7.60 -1.06 -14.27
C VAL A 2 -7.63 -0.69 -12.79
N VAL A 3 -7.82 0.59 -12.47
CA VAL A 3 -7.95 1.07 -11.09
C VAL A 3 -9.32 1.74 -10.94
N VAL A 4 -10.05 1.37 -9.89
CA VAL A 4 -11.34 1.95 -9.53
C VAL A 4 -11.16 2.75 -8.25
N ASP A 5 -11.16 4.07 -8.37
CA ASP A 5 -11.03 5.03 -7.26
C ASP A 5 -12.32 5.85 -7.13
N SER A 6 -13.21 5.60 -6.17
CA SER A 6 -13.18 4.55 -5.15
C SER A 6 -14.49 3.76 -5.12
N VAL A 7 -14.50 2.61 -4.47
CA VAL A 7 -15.71 1.80 -4.26
C VAL A 7 -16.80 2.60 -3.56
N ALA A 8 -16.43 3.49 -2.64
CA ALA A 8 -17.36 4.34 -1.91
C ALA A 8 -18.13 5.30 -2.84
N ALA A 9 -17.55 5.66 -3.99
CA ALA A 9 -18.16 6.54 -4.99
C ALA A 9 -18.95 5.79 -6.07
N LEU A 10 -19.04 4.46 -5.99
CA LEU A 10 -19.89 3.66 -6.89
C LEU A 10 -21.35 3.75 -6.43
N THR A 11 -21.99 4.88 -6.74
CA THR A 11 -23.40 5.13 -6.42
C THR A 11 -24.30 4.38 -7.40
N PRO A 12 -25.19 3.49 -6.93
CA PRO A 12 -26.16 2.84 -7.78
C PRO A 12 -27.08 3.84 -8.49
N LYS A 13 -27.50 3.52 -9.72
CA LYS A 13 -28.37 4.40 -10.52
C LYS A 13 -29.64 4.83 -9.78
N SER A 14 -30.34 3.92 -9.11
CA SER A 14 -31.57 4.28 -8.40
C SER A 14 -31.33 5.14 -7.15
N GLU A 15 -30.11 5.22 -6.62
CA GLU A 15 -29.75 6.17 -5.57
C GLU A 15 -29.42 7.55 -6.18
N LEU A 16 -28.86 7.59 -7.39
CA LEU A 16 -28.65 8.85 -8.14
C LEU A 16 -29.96 9.48 -8.60
N ASP A 17 -30.94 8.66 -8.99
CA ASP A 17 -32.24 9.09 -9.50
C ASP A 17 -33.27 9.35 -8.37
N GLY A 18 -32.95 8.99 -7.12
CA GLY A 18 -33.81 9.15 -5.94
C GLY A 18 -33.62 10.48 -5.21
N GLU A 19 -34.44 10.72 -4.18
CA GLU A 19 -34.32 11.93 -3.36
C GLU A 19 -33.38 11.71 -2.15
N MET A 20 -32.78 12.81 -1.67
CA MET A 20 -31.93 12.76 -0.48
C MET A 20 -32.77 12.38 0.75
N GLY A 21 -32.51 11.19 1.30
CA GLY A 21 -33.28 10.63 2.42
C GLY A 21 -34.03 9.35 2.07
N ASP A 22 -34.09 8.99 0.78
CA ASP A 22 -34.66 7.72 0.37
C ASP A 22 -33.88 6.53 0.93
N THR A 23 -34.62 5.57 1.47
CA THR A 23 -34.02 4.42 2.14
C THR A 23 -33.69 3.34 1.11
N HIS A 24 -32.42 3.28 0.70
CA HIS A 24 -31.91 2.23 -0.19
C HIS A 24 -31.01 1.24 0.56
N VAL A 25 -31.61 0.32 1.33
CA VAL A 25 -30.84 -0.62 2.15
C VAL A 25 -30.04 -1.60 1.28
N GLY A 26 -28.70 -1.56 1.40
CA GLY A 26 -27.79 -2.57 0.86
C GLY A 26 -27.68 -2.60 -0.67
N LEU A 27 -28.15 -1.57 -1.37
CA LEU A 27 -28.17 -1.52 -2.83
C LEU A 27 -26.76 -1.59 -3.43
N GLN A 28 -25.82 -0.81 -2.87
CA GLN A 28 -24.42 -0.84 -3.27
C GLN A 28 -23.77 -2.22 -3.05
N ALA A 29 -24.11 -2.90 -1.95
CA ALA A 29 -23.58 -4.23 -1.66
C ALA A 29 -24.08 -5.29 -2.65
N ARG A 30 -25.34 -5.18 -3.09
CA ARG A 30 -25.93 -6.05 -4.13
C ARG A 30 -25.29 -5.78 -5.49
N LEU A 31 -25.13 -4.51 -5.87
CA LEU A 31 -24.44 -4.10 -7.08
C LEU A 31 -23.03 -4.69 -7.13
N MET A 32 -22.24 -4.52 -6.07
CA MET A 32 -20.88 -5.04 -5.98
C MET A 32 -20.83 -6.57 -6.11
N SER A 33 -21.76 -7.28 -5.46
CA SER A 33 -21.84 -8.74 -5.53
C SER A 33 -22.11 -9.24 -6.97
N GLN A 34 -23.00 -8.57 -7.69
CA GLN A 34 -23.32 -8.90 -9.09
C GLN A 34 -22.17 -8.51 -10.03
N ALA A 35 -21.61 -7.31 -9.87
CA ALA A 35 -20.53 -6.81 -10.69
C ALA A 35 -19.28 -7.70 -10.58
N LEU A 36 -18.83 -8.00 -9.35
CA LEU A 36 -17.64 -8.81 -9.12
C LEU A 36 -17.78 -10.24 -9.68
N ARG A 37 -18.97 -10.85 -9.58
CA ARG A 37 -19.24 -12.17 -10.18
C ARG A 37 -18.99 -12.19 -11.70
N LYS A 38 -19.36 -11.11 -12.41
CA LYS A 38 -19.11 -10.97 -13.86
C LYS A 38 -17.67 -10.57 -14.17
N ILE A 39 -17.10 -9.67 -13.38
CA ILE A 39 -15.76 -9.12 -13.59
C ILE A 39 -14.70 -10.20 -13.37
N THR A 40 -14.79 -11.05 -12.33
CA THR A 40 -13.75 -12.04 -12.00
C THR A 40 -13.45 -13.00 -13.14
N ALA A 41 -14.49 -13.52 -13.83
CA ALA A 41 -14.29 -14.40 -14.98
C ALA A 41 -13.60 -13.68 -16.15
N THR A 42 -13.96 -12.43 -16.39
CA THR A 42 -13.41 -11.60 -17.47
C THR A 42 -11.95 -11.24 -17.20
N VAL A 43 -11.64 -10.79 -15.98
CA VAL A 43 -10.30 -10.43 -15.48
C VAL A 43 -9.32 -11.58 -15.63
N SER A 44 -9.76 -12.79 -15.28
CA SER A 44 -8.95 -14.01 -15.41
C SER A 44 -8.59 -14.30 -16.86
N ARG A 45 -9.59 -14.27 -17.77
CA ARG A 45 -9.36 -14.49 -19.21
C ARG A 45 -8.51 -13.42 -19.86
N SER A 46 -8.72 -12.16 -19.48
CA SER A 46 -8.02 -11.02 -20.07
C SER A 46 -6.62 -10.78 -19.47
N LYS A 47 -6.19 -11.60 -18.49
CA LYS A 47 -4.93 -11.41 -17.74
C LYS A 47 -4.75 -9.98 -17.23
N CYS A 48 -5.85 -9.32 -16.84
CA CYS A 48 -5.81 -7.94 -16.38
C CYS A 48 -5.81 -7.89 -14.86
N THR A 49 -5.02 -7.00 -14.26
CA THR A 49 -5.14 -6.68 -12.83
C THR A 49 -6.18 -5.58 -12.64
N VAL A 50 -7.12 -5.77 -11.70
CA VAL A 50 -8.09 -4.76 -11.28
C VAL A 50 -7.85 -4.41 -9.81
N ILE A 51 -7.63 -3.13 -9.53
CA ILE A 51 -7.40 -2.59 -8.20
C ILE A 51 -8.62 -1.76 -7.79
N PHE A 52 -9.16 -2.03 -6.62
CA PHE A 52 -10.23 -1.24 -6.02
C PHE A 52 -9.69 -0.46 -4.84
N ILE A 53 -9.80 0.86 -4.87
CA ILE A 53 -9.52 1.72 -3.72
C ILE A 53 -10.81 1.81 -2.91
N ASN A 54 -10.70 1.61 -1.60
CA ASN A 54 -11.85 1.65 -0.70
C ASN A 54 -11.49 2.41 0.58
N GLN A 55 -12.51 3.01 1.17
CA GLN A 55 -12.40 3.81 2.37
C GLN A 55 -12.85 2.99 3.58
N LEU A 56 -12.21 3.27 4.73
CA LEU A 56 -12.68 2.77 6.01
C LEU A 56 -13.90 3.59 6.47
N ARG A 57 -14.82 2.90 7.14
CA ARG A 57 -15.98 3.46 7.83
C ARG A 57 -16.06 2.81 9.22
N MET A 58 -16.72 3.49 10.15
CA MET A 58 -17.02 2.92 11.45
C MET A 58 -18.43 2.34 11.46
N LYS A 59 -18.57 1.10 11.90
CA LYS A 59 -19.87 0.49 12.15
C LYS A 59 -20.34 0.87 13.55
N ILE A 60 -21.48 1.57 13.63
CA ILE A 60 -22.10 1.95 14.90
C ILE A 60 -22.67 0.69 15.58
N GLY A 61 -22.55 0.62 16.91
CA GLY A 61 -23.12 -0.47 17.71
C GLY A 61 -22.29 -1.76 17.77
N VAL A 62 -21.01 -1.72 17.38
CA VAL A 62 -20.09 -2.85 17.57
C VAL A 62 -19.56 -2.83 19.01
N PRO A 63 -19.59 -3.97 19.74
CA PRO A 63 -18.99 -4.09 21.07
C PRO A 63 -17.53 -3.65 21.09
N SER A 64 -17.07 -3.07 22.21
CA SER A 64 -15.72 -2.50 22.36
C SER A 64 -14.57 -3.49 22.11
N TYR A 65 -14.83 -4.79 22.22
CA TYR A 65 -13.85 -5.85 21.99
C TYR A 65 -13.71 -6.28 20.52
N MET A 66 -14.55 -5.78 19.61
CA MET A 66 -14.43 -6.01 18.17
C MET A 66 -13.99 -4.74 17.45
N SER A 67 -13.19 -4.88 16.39
CA SER A 67 -12.85 -3.72 15.56
C SER A 67 -14.11 -3.13 14.93
N PRO A 68 -14.39 -1.83 15.12
CA PRO A 68 -15.54 -1.16 14.50
C PRO A 68 -15.29 -0.83 13.02
N GLU A 69 -14.09 -1.07 12.50
CA GLU A 69 -13.71 -0.73 11.14
C GLU A 69 -14.39 -1.66 10.10
N THR A 70 -15.02 -1.06 9.11
CA THR A 70 -15.63 -1.73 7.97
C THR A 70 -15.29 -1.01 6.66
N THR A 71 -15.53 -1.66 5.53
CA THR A 71 -15.32 -1.09 4.19
C THR A 71 -16.64 -0.94 3.43
N THR A 72 -16.75 0.07 2.57
CA THR A 72 -17.96 0.29 1.75
C THR A 72 -18.16 -0.82 0.70
N GLY A 73 -19.37 -0.94 0.15
CA GLY A 73 -19.69 -1.92 -0.90
C GLY A 73 -19.98 -3.35 -0.42
N GLY A 74 -20.19 -3.55 0.90
CA GLY A 74 -20.54 -4.84 1.49
C GLY A 74 -19.38 -5.86 1.49
N ASN A 75 -19.72 -7.15 1.61
CA ASN A 75 -18.72 -8.20 1.82
C ASN A 75 -18.12 -8.78 0.53
N ALA A 76 -18.72 -8.52 -0.64
CA ALA A 76 -18.31 -9.19 -1.89
C ALA A 76 -16.83 -8.95 -2.20
N LEU A 77 -16.37 -7.70 -2.13
CA LEU A 77 -14.97 -7.36 -2.43
C LEU A 77 -13.99 -8.12 -1.54
N LYS A 78 -14.32 -8.30 -0.24
CA LYS A 78 -13.50 -9.07 0.70
C LYS A 78 -13.31 -10.52 0.26
N PHE A 79 -14.31 -11.15 -0.37
CA PHE A 79 -14.23 -12.54 -0.81
C PHE A 79 -13.57 -12.70 -2.19
N TYR A 80 -13.93 -11.85 -3.14
CA TYR A 80 -13.45 -11.91 -4.53
C TYR A 80 -12.00 -11.42 -4.69
N SER A 81 -11.51 -10.50 -3.84
CA SER A 81 -10.14 -10.00 -3.92
C SER A 81 -9.11 -11.12 -3.70
N SER A 82 -8.12 -11.24 -4.59
CA SER A 82 -6.99 -12.16 -4.42
C SER A 82 -6.00 -11.65 -3.35
N VAL A 83 -5.79 -10.34 -3.31
CA VAL A 83 -4.93 -9.65 -2.34
C VAL A 83 -5.72 -8.49 -1.73
N ARG A 84 -5.55 -8.23 -0.43
CA ARG A 84 -6.04 -7.03 0.26
C ARG A 84 -4.91 -6.39 1.02
N LEU A 85 -4.79 -5.08 0.84
CA LEU A 85 -3.79 -4.23 1.49
C LEU A 85 -4.52 -3.26 2.42
N ASP A 86 -4.12 -3.21 3.68
CA ASP A 86 -4.47 -2.14 4.62
C ASP A 86 -3.31 -1.13 4.62
N VAL A 87 -3.60 0.12 4.24
CA VAL A 87 -2.62 1.18 4.03
C VAL A 87 -2.86 2.26 5.06
N ARG A 88 -1.91 2.45 5.97
CA ARG A 88 -2.03 3.43 7.07
C ARG A 88 -0.82 4.34 7.12
N ARG A 89 -1.06 5.65 7.24
CA ARG A 89 -0.01 6.61 7.62
C ARG A 89 0.35 6.38 9.08
N ILE A 90 1.64 6.15 9.35
CA ILE A 90 2.16 5.92 10.71
C ILE A 90 2.93 7.13 11.25
N ALA A 91 3.58 7.92 10.39
CA ALA A 91 4.31 9.11 10.79
C ALA A 91 4.39 10.17 9.69
N SER A 92 4.74 11.40 10.05
CA SER A 92 5.11 12.46 9.12
C SER A 92 6.62 12.53 8.93
N ILE A 93 7.05 12.71 7.70
CA ILE A 93 8.43 13.03 7.35
C ILE A 93 8.54 14.55 7.31
N LYS A 94 9.42 15.12 8.11
CA LYS A 94 9.58 16.57 8.30
C LYS A 94 11.01 17.00 7.99
N THR A 95 11.15 18.15 7.35
CA THR A 95 12.38 18.95 7.39
C THR A 95 12.22 20.04 8.46
N PRO A 96 13.26 20.82 8.80
CA PRO A 96 13.14 21.90 9.78
C PRO A 96 11.97 22.87 9.49
N ASP A 97 11.70 23.13 8.20
CA ASP A 97 10.73 24.15 7.79
C ASP A 97 9.34 23.60 7.42
N SER A 98 9.20 22.30 7.09
CA SER A 98 7.92 21.78 6.57
C SER A 98 7.75 20.25 6.67
N VAL A 99 6.50 19.80 6.49
CA VAL A 99 6.18 18.37 6.32
C VAL A 99 6.34 18.01 4.84
N VAL A 100 7.33 17.17 4.53
CA VAL A 100 7.70 16.82 3.14
C VAL A 100 7.14 15.47 2.68
N GLY A 101 6.56 14.68 3.58
CA GLY A 101 5.96 13.41 3.23
C GLY A 101 5.35 12.66 4.40
N ASN A 102 4.95 11.42 4.11
CA ASN A 102 4.35 10.50 5.08
C ASN A 102 5.09 9.17 5.06
N ARG A 103 5.38 8.63 6.24
CA ARG A 103 5.71 7.22 6.38
C ARG A 103 4.42 6.41 6.47
N VAL A 104 4.30 5.42 5.62
CA VAL A 104 3.09 4.62 5.42
C VAL A 104 3.43 3.15 5.64
N ARG A 105 2.61 2.47 6.43
CA ARG A 105 2.66 1.03 6.61
C ARG A 105 1.59 0.38 5.75
N VAL A 106 1.98 -0.63 4.99
CA VAL A 106 1.11 -1.44 4.13
C VAL A 106 1.09 -2.86 4.66
N LYS A 107 -0.05 -3.31 5.18
CA LYS A 107 -0.26 -4.66 5.70
C LYS A 107 -1.04 -5.52 4.72
N VAL A 108 -0.53 -6.71 4.41
CA VAL A 108 -1.24 -7.67 3.55
C VAL A 108 -2.27 -8.44 4.39
N VAL A 109 -3.48 -7.92 4.54
CA VAL A 109 -4.53 -8.53 5.37
C VAL A 109 -5.22 -9.74 4.72
N LYS A 110 -5.01 -9.95 3.42
CA LYS A 110 -5.42 -11.16 2.68
C LYS A 110 -4.47 -11.41 1.54
N ASN A 111 -4.06 -12.66 1.35
CA ASN A 111 -3.24 -13.07 0.21
C ASN A 111 -3.64 -14.50 -0.20
N LYS A 112 -3.99 -14.70 -1.48
CA LYS A 112 -4.30 -16.03 -2.06
C LYS A 112 -3.15 -16.65 -2.85
N VAL A 113 -2.06 -15.92 -3.06
CA VAL A 113 -0.94 -16.36 -3.93
C VAL A 113 0.38 -16.56 -3.18
N ALA A 114 0.49 -16.04 -1.95
CA ALA A 114 1.63 -16.19 -1.07
C ALA A 114 1.18 -16.06 0.40
N PRO A 115 2.05 -16.30 1.39
CA PRO A 115 1.70 -16.13 2.80
C PRO A 115 1.15 -14.72 3.11
N PRO A 116 0.00 -14.60 3.80
CA PRO A 116 -0.57 -13.31 4.21
C PRO A 116 0.13 -12.73 5.46
N PHE A 117 -0.33 -11.54 5.88
CA PHE A 117 0.04 -10.83 7.11
C PHE A 117 1.46 -10.26 7.20
N LYS A 118 2.21 -10.31 6.09
CA LYS A 118 3.42 -9.50 5.96
C LYS A 118 3.08 -8.01 5.89
N GLU A 119 4.01 -7.19 6.36
CA GLU A 119 3.91 -5.73 6.39
C GLU A 119 5.11 -5.15 5.65
N ALA A 120 4.92 -4.00 5.02
CA ALA A 120 5.98 -3.20 4.43
C ALA A 120 5.82 -1.76 4.90
N GLU A 121 6.94 -1.10 5.22
CA GLU A 121 6.97 0.33 5.49
C GLU A 121 7.59 1.06 4.32
N VAL A 122 6.87 2.08 3.83
CA VAL A 122 7.25 2.85 2.66
C VAL A 122 7.12 4.33 2.95
N ASP A 123 8.01 5.13 2.38
CA ASP A 123 7.94 6.58 2.51
C ASP A 123 7.33 7.18 1.25
N ILE A 124 6.25 7.94 1.42
CA ILE A 124 5.60 8.70 0.35
C ILE A 124 6.01 10.16 0.48
N ILE A 125 6.84 10.62 -0.44
CA ILE A 125 7.30 12.01 -0.52
C ILE A 125 6.35 12.80 -1.42
N PHE A 126 5.88 13.95 -0.95
CA PHE A 126 4.93 14.76 -1.71
C PHE A 126 5.55 15.24 -3.03
N GLY A 127 4.80 15.12 -4.13
CA GLY A 127 5.27 15.45 -5.48
C GLY A 127 6.26 14.46 -6.11
N LYS A 128 6.81 13.50 -5.35
CA LYS A 128 7.76 12.49 -5.85
C LYS A 128 7.22 11.05 -5.81
N GLY A 129 6.26 10.77 -4.94
CA GLY A 129 5.71 9.42 -4.76
C GLY A 129 6.53 8.57 -3.79
N ILE A 130 6.52 7.25 -4.00
CA ILE A 130 7.21 6.28 -3.12
C ILE A 130 8.73 6.40 -3.27
N SER A 131 9.45 6.55 -2.15
CA SER A 131 10.91 6.67 -2.13
C SER A 131 11.59 5.31 -2.25
N LYS A 132 11.92 4.91 -3.49
CA LYS A 132 12.66 3.67 -3.79
C LYS A 132 14.03 3.59 -3.11
N LEU A 133 14.74 4.72 -3.03
CA LEU A 133 16.07 4.78 -2.41
C LEU A 133 16.00 4.57 -0.89
N GLY A 134 14.95 5.10 -0.26
CA GLY A 134 14.70 4.87 1.16
C GLY A 134 14.45 3.39 1.45
N GLU A 135 13.61 2.75 0.64
CA GLU A 135 13.34 1.31 0.74
C GLU A 135 14.61 0.47 0.50
N LEU A 136 15.42 0.83 -0.48
CA LEU A 136 16.65 0.11 -0.80
C LEU A 136 17.63 0.10 0.38
N ILE A 137 17.80 1.22 1.06
CA ILE A 137 18.66 1.33 2.24
C ILE A 137 18.07 0.53 3.41
N ASP A 138 16.77 0.67 3.66
CA ASP A 138 16.11 -0.01 4.78
C ASP A 138 16.19 -1.53 4.61
N LEU A 139 15.92 -2.05 3.40
CA LEU A 139 16.10 -3.46 3.05
C LEU A 139 17.57 -3.90 3.11
N GLY A 140 18.48 -3.05 2.66
CA GLY A 140 19.91 -3.31 2.73
C GLY A 140 20.40 -3.49 4.17
N VAL A 141 19.89 -2.69 5.10
CA VAL A 141 20.20 -2.83 6.53
C VAL A 141 19.55 -4.07 7.12
N GLU A 142 18.27 -4.32 6.81
CA GLU A 142 17.54 -5.49 7.30
C GLU A 142 18.19 -6.82 6.86
N LEU A 143 18.66 -6.89 5.61
CA LEU A 143 19.31 -8.07 5.05
C LEU A 143 20.83 -8.14 5.34
N GLY A 144 21.40 -7.14 5.99
CA GLY A 144 22.83 -7.11 6.34
C GLY A 144 23.79 -6.74 5.21
N PHE A 145 23.30 -6.25 4.07
CA PHE A 145 24.14 -5.71 3.00
C PHE A 145 24.69 -4.32 3.33
N VAL A 146 23.92 -3.53 4.08
CA VAL A 146 24.31 -2.18 4.53
C VAL A 146 24.56 -2.24 6.04
N GLU A 147 25.77 -1.93 6.44
CA GLU A 147 26.15 -1.87 7.86
C GLU A 147 25.75 -0.52 8.44
N LYS A 148 25.17 -0.54 9.65
CA LYS A 148 24.80 0.66 10.39
C LYS A 148 25.58 0.75 11.69
N ALA A 149 26.56 1.65 11.74
CA ALA A 149 27.36 1.95 12.93
C ALA A 149 26.90 3.28 13.54
N GLY A 150 25.97 3.21 14.50
CA GLY A 150 25.32 4.39 15.08
C GLY A 150 24.51 5.16 14.03
N ALA A 151 24.97 6.37 13.68
CA ALA A 151 24.35 7.19 12.64
C ALA A 151 24.96 6.94 11.24
N TRP A 152 26.08 6.24 11.14
CA TRP A 152 26.78 6.02 9.87
C TRP A 152 26.28 4.76 9.17
N TYR A 153 26.12 4.86 7.86
CA TYR A 153 25.80 3.75 6.97
C TYR A 153 27.01 3.44 6.07
N SER A 154 27.30 2.17 5.89
CA SER A 154 28.37 1.68 5.04
C SER A 154 27.89 0.55 4.15
N TYR A 155 28.39 0.47 2.92
CA TYR A 155 28.11 -0.61 1.98
C TYR A 155 29.42 -1.10 1.37
N SER A 156 29.65 -2.42 1.37
CA SER A 156 30.90 -3.02 0.87
C SER A 156 32.18 -2.41 1.47
N GLY A 157 32.14 -1.98 2.74
CA GLY A 157 33.26 -1.33 3.44
C GLY A 157 33.43 0.17 3.19
N GLU A 158 32.68 0.76 2.25
CA GLU A 158 32.70 2.20 1.98
C GLU A 158 31.59 2.93 2.75
N ARG A 159 31.91 4.09 3.33
CA ARG A 159 30.92 4.91 4.05
C ARG A 159 30.05 5.67 3.05
N ILE A 160 28.77 5.31 2.99
CA ILE A 160 27.81 5.93 2.06
C ILE A 160 27.14 7.18 2.64
N GLY A 161 27.13 7.36 3.97
CA GLY A 161 26.62 8.60 4.56
C GLY A 161 26.32 8.54 6.06
N GLN A 162 26.22 9.72 6.66
CA GLN A 162 25.71 9.89 8.02
C GLN A 162 24.21 10.18 7.97
N GLY A 163 23.41 9.25 8.47
CA GLY A 163 21.96 9.32 8.46
C GLY A 163 21.36 8.88 7.12
N ARG A 164 20.10 8.44 7.19
CA ARG A 164 19.39 7.82 6.06
C ARG A 164 19.24 8.75 4.86
N GLU A 165 19.03 10.04 5.07
CA GLU A 165 18.85 11.00 3.98
C GLU A 165 20.14 11.22 3.18
N ASN A 166 21.28 11.36 3.84
CA ASN A 166 22.56 11.54 3.17
C ASN A 166 22.96 10.27 2.41
N SER A 167 22.70 9.09 2.97
CA SER A 167 22.90 7.82 2.26
C SER A 167 22.03 7.72 1.00
N GLN A 168 20.80 8.25 1.02
CA GLN A 168 19.96 8.31 -0.19
C GLN A 168 20.55 9.23 -1.25
N LYS A 169 21.06 10.41 -0.85
CA LYS A 169 21.72 11.36 -1.78
C LYS A 169 22.94 10.71 -2.43
N PHE A 170 23.79 10.07 -1.63
CA PHE A 170 24.97 9.36 -2.11
C PHE A 170 24.64 8.27 -3.13
N LEU A 171 23.67 7.39 -2.83
CA LEU A 171 23.25 6.34 -3.78
C LEU A 171 22.56 6.90 -5.04
N ASN A 172 21.96 8.09 -4.96
CA ASN A 172 21.41 8.76 -6.12
C ASN A 172 22.51 9.32 -7.02
N GLU A 173 23.60 9.81 -6.44
CA GLU A 173 24.79 10.33 -7.14
C GLU A 173 25.71 9.23 -7.64
N ASN A 174 25.60 8.01 -7.10
CA ASN A 174 26.40 6.83 -7.47
C ASN A 174 25.51 5.66 -7.98
N PRO A 175 25.02 5.73 -9.24
CA PRO A 175 24.09 4.73 -9.79
C PRO A 175 24.65 3.31 -9.83
N ASP A 176 25.96 3.14 -10.05
CA ASP A 176 26.58 1.81 -10.14
C ASP A 176 26.49 1.07 -8.81
N MET A 177 26.81 1.76 -7.70
CA MET A 177 26.72 1.20 -6.36
C MET A 177 25.27 0.90 -5.98
N LYS A 178 24.35 1.81 -6.31
CA LYS A 178 22.91 1.59 -6.13
C LYS A 178 22.41 0.35 -6.87
N ASN A 179 22.77 0.19 -8.14
CA ASN A 179 22.34 -0.95 -8.96
C ASN A 179 22.93 -2.27 -8.44
N LYS A 180 24.17 -2.24 -7.96
CA LYS A 180 24.81 -3.40 -7.33
C LYS A 180 24.06 -3.83 -6.07
N LEU A 181 23.79 -2.89 -5.15
CA LEU A 181 23.02 -3.15 -3.93
C LEU A 181 21.61 -3.66 -4.26
N GLU A 182 20.92 -3.05 -5.22
CA GLU A 182 19.58 -3.49 -5.66
C GLU A 182 19.60 -4.93 -6.20
N LYS A 183 20.62 -5.29 -6.97
CA LYS A 183 20.77 -6.64 -7.52
C LYS A 183 21.03 -7.68 -6.43
N GLU A 184 21.90 -7.37 -5.47
CA GLU A 184 22.20 -8.24 -4.33
C GLU A 184 20.93 -8.50 -3.49
N ILE A 185 20.19 -7.44 -3.15
CA ILE A 185 18.94 -7.55 -2.40
C ILE A 185 17.90 -8.39 -3.16
N LYS A 186 17.68 -8.12 -4.45
CA LYS A 186 16.73 -8.87 -5.27
C LYS A 186 17.08 -10.36 -5.36
N SER A 187 18.36 -10.67 -5.55
CA SER A 187 18.85 -12.05 -5.60
C SER A 187 18.59 -12.80 -4.28
N THR A 188 18.71 -12.14 -3.13
CA THR A 188 18.43 -12.76 -1.82
C THR A 188 16.95 -12.98 -1.58
N ILE A 189 16.10 -12.07 -2.04
CA ILE A 189 14.64 -12.17 -1.88
C ILE A 189 14.01 -13.09 -2.95
N ASN A 190 14.80 -13.63 -3.88
CA ASN A 190 14.36 -14.44 -5.04
C ASN A 190 13.32 -13.70 -5.91
N ILE A 191 13.57 -12.41 -6.18
CA ILE A 191 12.76 -11.56 -7.08
C ILE A 191 13.60 -11.13 -8.27
#